data_AF-M2U263-F1
#
_entry.id   AF-M2U263-F1
#
_cell.length_a   1.000
_cell.length_b   1.000
_cell.length_c   1.000
_cell.angle_alpha   90.00
_cell.angle_beta   90.00
_cell.angle_gamma   90.00
#
_symmetry.space_group_name_H-M   'P 1'
#
loop_
_entity.id
_entity.type
_entity.pdbx_description
1 polymer ?
#
loop_
_entity_poly.entity_id
_entity_poly.type
_entity_poly.pdbx_seq_one_letter_code
_entity_poly.pdbx_strand_id
1 'polypeptide(L)'
;MRAAKLSLLWGETLTASAFVMHRRMRMICDAGASPSPADMAEFGRMLPEKTDAFYRAFSGASRARDPLEALENLLKPIHSRATGNARRLRGVR
;
A
#
# COMPACT_ATOMS: atom_id res chain seq x y z
N MET A 1 -9.96 16.85 -25.01
CA MET A 1 -8.53 16.45 -24.88
C MET A 1 -8.11 16.09 -23.44
N ARG A 2 -8.49 16.85 -22.40
CA ARG A 2 -8.03 16.60 -21.00
C ARG A 2 -8.44 15.22 -20.43
N ALA A 3 -9.65 14.75 -20.74
CA ALA A 3 -10.13 13.42 -20.34
C ALA A 3 -9.34 12.27 -21.00
N ALA A 4 -9.05 12.37 -22.31
CA ALA A 4 -8.28 11.35 -23.03
C ALA A 4 -6.84 11.21 -22.49
N LYS A 5 -6.19 12.34 -22.15
CA LYS A 5 -4.85 12.33 -21.53
C LYS A 5 -4.86 11.70 -20.13
N LEU A 6 -5.92 11.95 -19.36
CA LEU A 6 -6.10 11.32 -18.05
C LEU A 6 -6.27 9.80 -18.20
N SER A 7 -7.13 9.34 -19.11
CA SER A 7 -7.32 7.90 -19.37
C SER A 7 -6.04 7.20 -19.80
N LEU A 8 -5.21 7.83 -20.64
CA LEU A 8 -3.91 7.30 -21.05
C LEU A 8 -2.97 7.15 -19.85
N LEU A 9 -2.84 8.20 -19.03
CA LEU A 9 -2.00 8.18 -17.82
C LEU A 9 -2.43 7.07 -16.84
N TRP A 10 -3.74 6.88 -16.67
CA TRP A 10 -4.27 5.78 -15.85
C TRP A 10 -3.90 4.41 -16.41
N GLY A 11 -4.05 4.21 -17.72
CA GLY A 11 -3.68 2.97 -18.40
C GLY A 11 -2.18 2.65 -18.29
N GLU A 12 -1.33 3.65 -18.50
CA GLU A 12 0.13 3.55 -18.33
C GLU A 12 0.50 3.20 -16.88
N THR A 13 -0.12 3.88 -15.92
CA THR A 13 0.11 3.62 -14.49
C THR A 13 -0.30 2.21 -14.09
N LEU A 14 -1.46 1.73 -14.56
CA LEU A 14 -1.92 0.36 -14.31
C LEU A 14 -0.96 -0.67 -14.90
N THR A 15 -0.50 -0.46 -16.13
CA THR A 15 0.44 -1.36 -16.82
C THR A 15 1.78 -1.41 -16.09
N ALA A 16 2.34 -0.25 -15.74
CA ALA A 16 3.58 -0.15 -14.97
C ALA A 16 3.44 -0.78 -13.58
N SER A 17 2.32 -0.57 -12.91
CA SER A 17 2.03 -1.18 -11.60
C SER A 17 1.98 -2.69 -11.69
N ALA A 18 1.31 -3.25 -12.70
CA ALA A 18 1.23 -4.68 -12.93
C ALA A 18 2.62 -5.31 -13.14
N PHE A 19 3.49 -4.66 -13.93
CA PHE A 19 4.88 -5.10 -14.13
C PHE A 19 5.66 -5.12 -12.80
N VAL A 20 5.59 -4.04 -12.02
CA VAL A 20 6.27 -3.94 -10.71
C VAL A 20 5.76 -5.00 -9.73
N MET A 21 4.44 -5.19 -9.66
CA MET A 21 3.83 -6.21 -8.80
C MET A 21 4.30 -7.61 -9.21
N HIS A 22 4.28 -7.94 -10.49
CA HIS A 22 4.73 -9.24 -10.99
C HIS A 22 6.21 -9.48 -10.65
N ARG A 23 7.08 -8.48 -10.88
CA ARG A 23 8.52 -8.60 -10.58
C ARG A 23 8.78 -8.76 -9.08
N ARG A 24 8.07 -8.01 -8.23
CA ARG A 24 8.17 -8.13 -6.76
C ARG A 24 7.62 -9.45 -6.25
N MET A 25 6.52 -9.94 -6.81
CA MET A 25 5.94 -11.22 -6.45
C MET A 25 6.96 -12.35 -6.65
N ARG A 26 7.70 -12.35 -7.78
CA ARG A 26 8.79 -13.31 -7.99
C ARG A 26 9.88 -13.23 -6.93
N MET A 27 10.40 -12.04 -6.63
CA MET A 27 11.42 -11.87 -5.58
C MET A 27 10.91 -12.31 -4.19
N ILE A 28 9.63 -12.07 -3.90
CA ILE A 28 8.97 -12.53 -2.66
C ILE A 28 8.82 -14.05 -2.65
N CYS A 29 8.44 -14.68 -3.76
CA CYS A 29 8.36 -16.14 -3.87
C CYS A 29 9.74 -16.80 -3.74
N ASP A 30 10.76 -16.24 -4.39
CA ASP A 30 12.14 -16.74 -4.35
C ASP A 30 12.70 -16.65 -2.91
N ALA A 31 12.44 -15.55 -2.20
CA ALA A 31 12.80 -15.40 -0.78
C ALA A 31 11.87 -16.18 0.17
N GLY A 32 10.62 -16.43 -0.25
CA GLY A 32 9.55 -17.07 0.50
C GLY A 32 9.50 -18.59 0.32
N ALA A 33 10.51 -19.21 -0.30
CA ALA A 33 10.61 -20.67 -0.41
C ALA A 33 10.90 -21.35 0.94
N SER A 34 11.35 -20.61 1.96
CA SER A 34 11.50 -21.09 3.35
C SER A 34 11.37 -19.93 4.35
N PRO A 35 10.16 -19.36 4.53
CA PRO A 35 9.92 -18.26 5.46
C PRO A 35 9.88 -18.80 6.90
N SER A 36 10.40 -18.03 7.85
CA SER A 36 10.27 -18.40 9.27
C SER A 36 8.80 -18.35 9.71
N PRO A 37 8.41 -19.05 10.79
CA PRO A 37 7.06 -18.92 11.37
C PRO A 37 6.68 -17.46 11.70
N ALA A 38 7.67 -16.64 12.09
CA ALA A 38 7.47 -15.22 12.37
C ALA A 38 7.14 -14.42 11.08
N ASP A 39 7.81 -14.72 9.97
CA ASP A 39 7.56 -14.10 8.67
C ASP A 39 6.17 -14.49 8.14
N MET A 40 5.76 -15.74 8.33
CA MET A 40 4.41 -16.21 7.95
C MET A 40 3.31 -15.51 8.76
N ALA A 41 3.52 -15.32 10.06
CA ALA A 41 2.61 -14.57 10.91
C ALA A 41 2.52 -13.09 10.49
N GLU A 42 3.63 -12.47 10.09
CA GLU A 42 3.64 -11.10 9.58
C GLU A 42 2.96 -10.98 8.21
N PHE A 43 3.18 -11.95 7.32
CA PHE A 43 2.54 -12.00 6.02
C PHE A 43 1.01 -12.09 6.15
N GLY A 44 0.51 -12.93 7.06
CA GLY A 44 -0.92 -13.04 7.37
C GLY A 44 -1.55 -11.73 7.88
N ARG A 45 -0.77 -10.88 8.56
CA ARG A 45 -1.22 -9.55 9.00
C ARG A 45 -1.21 -8.53 7.85
N MET A 46 -0.34 -8.69 6.87
CA MET A 46 -0.03 -7.63 5.91
C MET A 46 -1.23 -7.13 5.09
N LEU A 47 -2.04 -8.04 4.55
CA LEU A 47 -3.14 -7.67 3.65
C LEU A 47 -4.29 -6.95 4.38
N PRO A 48 -4.84 -7.48 5.49
CA PRO A 48 -5.86 -6.78 6.27
C PRO A 48 -5.43 -5.36 6.71
N GLU A 49 -4.16 -5.22 7.11
CA GLU A 49 -3.59 -3.94 7.54
C GLU A 49 -3.53 -2.91 6.41
N LYS A 50 -3.13 -3.35 5.22
CA LYS A 50 -3.07 -2.49 4.03
C LYS A 50 -4.47 -2.06 3.59
N THR A 51 -5.43 -2.99 3.58
CA THR A 51 -6.80 -2.68 3.19
C THR A 51 -7.46 -1.71 4.17
N ASP A 52 -7.33 -1.93 5.48
CA ASP A 52 -7.90 -1.03 6.51
C ASP A 52 -7.32 0.39 6.40
N ALA A 53 -5.98 0.51 6.28
CA ALA A 53 -5.33 1.80 6.13
C ALA A 53 -5.77 2.52 4.84
N PHE A 54 -5.90 1.79 3.73
CA PHE A 54 -6.36 2.35 2.46
C PHE A 54 -7.82 2.82 2.55
N TYR A 55 -8.73 2.02 3.12
CA TYR A 55 -10.14 2.41 3.27
C TYR A 55 -10.32 3.65 4.16
N ARG A 56 -9.60 3.72 5.29
CA ARG A 56 -9.62 4.90 6.17
C ARG A 56 -9.09 6.14 5.47
N ALA A 57 -7.98 5.99 4.73
CA ALA A 57 -7.37 7.07 3.97
C ALA A 57 -8.33 7.61 2.90
N PHE A 58 -8.90 6.73 2.09
CA PHE A 58 -9.82 7.11 1.02
C PHE A 58 -11.11 7.71 1.57
N SER A 59 -11.71 7.11 2.60
CA SER A 59 -12.90 7.64 3.25
C SER A 59 -12.67 9.01 3.87
N GLY A 60 -11.52 9.23 4.53
CA GLY A 60 -11.16 10.52 5.10
C GLY A 60 -10.95 11.60 4.03
N ALA A 61 -10.23 11.27 2.96
CA ALA A 61 -10.01 12.19 1.85
C ALA A 61 -11.33 12.58 1.14
N SER A 62 -12.26 11.63 0.98
CA SER A 62 -13.56 11.89 0.35
C SER A 62 -14.48 12.84 1.11
N ARG A 63 -14.23 13.04 2.42
CA ARG A 63 -15.03 13.88 3.32
C ARG A 63 -14.37 15.22 3.65
N ALA A 64 -13.16 15.45 3.15
CA ALA A 64 -12.40 16.66 3.42
C ALA A 64 -13.05 17.90 2.76
N ARG A 65 -12.88 19.05 3.39
CA ARG A 65 -13.45 20.34 2.96
C ARG A 65 -12.54 21.08 2.00
N ASP A 66 -11.25 20.80 2.06
CA ASP A 66 -10.24 21.40 1.18
C ASP A 66 -9.13 20.39 0.77
N PRO A 67 -8.30 20.72 -0.24
CA PRO A 67 -7.27 19.82 -0.74
C PRO A 67 -6.15 19.47 0.26
N LEU A 68 -5.81 20.37 1.19
CA LEU A 68 -4.78 20.10 2.20
C LEU A 68 -5.31 19.13 3.25
N GLU A 69 -6.55 19.34 3.69
CA GLU A 69 -7.25 18.40 4.57
C GLU A 69 -7.42 17.02 3.89
N ALA A 70 -7.73 16.99 2.58
CA ALA A 70 -7.84 15.75 1.82
C ALA A 70 -6.51 14.98 1.78
N LEU A 71 -5.40 15.68 1.55
CA LEU A 71 -4.06 15.09 1.54
C LEU A 71 -3.67 14.59 2.94
N GLU A 72 -3.94 15.36 3.98
CA GLU A 72 -3.66 14.98 5.35
C GLU A 72 -4.45 13.71 5.76
N ASN A 73 -5.73 13.68 5.44
CA ASN A 73 -6.61 12.55 5.73
C ASN A 73 -6.26 11.30 4.90
N LEU A 74 -5.74 11.48 3.68
CA LEU A 74 -5.23 10.38 2.86
C LEU A 74 -3.95 9.78 3.47
N LEU A 75 -3.03 10.63 3.95
CA LEU A 75 -1.70 10.17 4.38
C LEU A 75 -1.67 9.63 5.81
N LYS A 76 -2.44 10.21 6.75
CA LYS A 76 -2.40 9.84 8.18
C LYS A 76 -2.58 8.33 8.44
N PRO A 77 -3.59 7.64 7.88
CA PRO A 77 -3.80 6.21 8.14
C PRO A 77 -2.68 5.33 7.57
N ILE A 78 -2.22 5.66 6.35
CA ILE A 78 -1.12 4.96 5.68
C ILE A 78 0.18 5.12 6.48
N HIS A 79 0.49 6.35 6.89
CA HIS A 79 1.66 6.67 7.70
C HIS A 79 1.64 5.93 9.05
N SER A 80 0.52 6.00 9.78
CA SER A 80 0.37 5.32 11.07
C SER A 80 0.62 3.81 10.93
N ARG A 81 0.02 3.16 9.92
CA ARG A 81 0.21 1.71 9.74
C ARG A 81 1.63 1.35 9.30
N ALA A 82 2.19 2.08 8.35
CA ALA A 82 3.54 1.85 7.85
C ALA A 82 4.59 2.00 8.97
N THR A 83 4.48 3.03 9.80
CA THR A 83 5.40 3.27 10.91
C THR A 83 5.25 2.26 12.04
N GLY A 84 4.02 1.87 12.40
CA GLY A 84 3.77 0.80 13.36
C GLY A 84 4.36 -0.54 12.91
N ASN A 85 4.19 -0.89 11.63
CA ASN A 85 4.75 -2.10 11.05
C ASN A 85 6.29 -2.08 11.05
N ALA A 86 6.89 -0.93 10.69
CA ALA A 86 8.33 -0.77 10.74
C ALA A 86 8.91 -0.93 12.16
N ARG A 87 8.24 -0.41 13.20
CA ARG A 87 8.66 -0.60 14.60
C ARG A 87 8.59 -2.07 15.00
N ARG A 88 7.50 -2.77 14.65
CA ARG A 88 7.32 -4.19 14.94
C ARG A 88 8.40 -5.04 14.28
N LEU A 89 8.65 -4.85 12.99
CA LEU A 89 9.67 -5.59 12.23
C LEU A 89 11.10 -5.36 12.73
N ARG A 90 11.40 -4.17 13.25
CA ARG A 90 12.70 -3.86 13.85
C ARG A 90 12.93 -4.54 15.21
N GLY A 91 11.86 -4.84 15.95
CA GLY A 91 11.93 -5.51 17.25
C GLY A 91 11.87 -7.05 17.20
N VAL A 92 11.72 -7.63 16.00
CA VAL A 92 11.61 -9.09 15.77
C VAL A 92 12.94 -9.67 15.22
N ARG A 93 13.99 -8.86 15.10
CA ARG A 93 15.34 -9.28 14.70
C ARG A 93 16.27 -9.46 15.88
#